data_AF-A0A3P1B9D0-F1
#
_entry.id   AF-A0A3P1B9D0-F1
#
_cell.length_a   1.000
_cell.length_b   1.000
_cell.length_c   1.000
_cell.angle_alpha   90.00
_cell.angle_beta   90.00
_cell.angle_gamma   90.00
#
_symmetry.space_group_name_H-M   'P 1'
#
loop_
_entity.id
_entity.type
_entity.pdbx_description
1 polymer ?
#
loop_
_entity_poly.entity_id
_entity_poly.type
_entity_poly.pdbx_seq_one_letter_code
_entity_poly.pdbx_strand_id
1 'polypeptide(L)'
;MHEPRKPSDKFHGDVGSFITAADAKNRTRQHRAFEEGKLGLKPDEVTKAEFFGINRISKLMGRKDCVGIRIYYGKRYEDADGDPTTHDKGELKPRLVLVGVRADGSDIFEDKEGLKDLMGDGDALADGMPCPQSC
;
A
#
# COMPACT_ATOMS: atom_id res chain seq x y z
N MET A 1 30.03 26.79 13.08
CA MET A 1 30.35 25.45 12.53
C MET A 1 29.02 24.74 12.36
N HIS A 2 28.62 24.42 11.13
CA HIS A 2 27.40 23.65 10.85
C HIS A 2 27.79 22.17 10.90
N GLU A 3 27.17 21.39 11.78
CA GLU A 3 27.30 19.92 11.76
C GLU A 3 26.81 19.37 10.40
N PRO A 4 27.44 18.31 9.88
CA PRO A 4 26.94 17.64 8.68
C PRO A 4 25.57 17.03 9.01
N ARG A 5 24.55 17.36 8.21
CA ARG A 5 23.21 16.77 8.36
C ARG A 5 23.32 15.25 8.21
N LYS A 6 22.92 14.55 9.28
CA LYS A 6 22.80 13.08 9.38
C LYS A 6 21.74 12.56 8.38
N PRO A 7 21.64 11.23 8.15
CA PRO A 7 20.77 10.61 7.14
C PRO A 7 19.38 11.25 7.15
N SER A 8 18.92 11.64 5.96
CA SER A 8 18.01 12.77 5.73
C SER A 8 16.84 12.88 6.71
N ASP A 9 16.63 14.06 7.29
CA ASP A 9 15.42 14.48 8.04
C ASP A 9 14.09 14.37 7.24
N LYS A 10 14.11 13.72 6.06
CA LYS A 10 12.97 13.61 5.14
C LYS A 10 12.09 12.39 5.42
N PHE A 11 12.65 11.30 5.97
CA PHE A 11 11.91 10.07 6.25
C PHE A 11 12.08 9.70 7.73
N HIS A 12 11.02 9.92 8.51
CA HIS A 12 10.94 9.59 9.92
C HIS A 12 9.47 9.37 10.33
N GLY A 13 9.25 8.89 11.55
CA GLY A 13 7.92 8.46 12.03
C GLY A 13 6.86 9.56 12.13
N ASP A 14 7.26 10.83 12.10
CA ASP A 14 6.34 11.98 12.22
C ASP A 14 6.04 12.65 10.86
N VAL A 15 6.49 12.07 9.75
CA VAL A 15 6.17 12.56 8.41
C VAL A 15 4.69 12.34 8.10
N GLY A 16 3.97 13.42 7.82
CA GLY A 16 2.54 13.42 7.53
C GLY A 16 1.78 14.42 8.40
N SER A 17 0.46 14.42 8.32
CA SER A 17 -0.37 15.26 9.19
C SER A 17 -1.75 14.64 9.34
N PHE A 18 -2.32 14.75 10.54
CA PHE A 18 -3.73 14.41 10.76
C PHE A 18 -4.62 15.42 10.02
N ILE A 19 -5.63 14.90 9.31
CA ILE A 19 -6.66 15.70 8.66
C ILE A 19 -8.00 15.50 9.35
N THR A 20 -8.92 16.45 9.17
CA THR A 20 -10.27 16.31 9.71
C THR A 20 -11.06 15.23 8.99
N ALA A 21 -12.07 14.66 9.65
CA ALA A 21 -12.98 13.70 9.02
C ALA A 21 -13.71 14.28 7.80
N ALA A 22 -14.00 15.58 7.81
CA ALA A 22 -14.62 16.27 6.67
C ALA A 22 -13.66 16.35 5.46
N ASP A 23 -12.39 16.68 5.70
CA ASP A 23 -11.36 16.70 4.65
C ASP A 23 -11.13 15.30 4.08
N ALA A 24 -11.00 14.28 4.95
CA ALA A 24 -10.87 12.89 4.53
C ALA A 24 -12.04 12.44 3.61
N LYS A 25 -13.29 12.70 4.02
CA LYS A 25 -14.49 12.39 3.22
C LYS A 25 -14.54 13.15 1.89
N ASN A 26 -14.05 14.39 1.87
CA ASN A 26 -14.02 15.19 0.65
C ASN A 26 -13.00 14.64 -0.34
N ARG A 27 -11.77 14.35 0.10
CA ARG A 27 -10.71 13.80 -0.75
C ARG A 27 -11.09 12.45 -1.35
N THR A 28 -11.65 11.54 -0.56
CA THR A 28 -12.10 10.23 -1.07
C THR A 28 -13.25 10.36 -2.07
N ARG A 29 -14.20 11.28 -1.84
CA ARG A 29 -15.27 11.59 -2.79
C ARG A 29 -14.73 12.16 -4.10
N GLN A 30 -13.78 13.10 -4.04
CA GLN A 30 -13.18 13.71 -5.23
C GLN A 30 -12.42 12.68 -6.06
N HIS A 31 -11.65 11.80 -5.42
CA HIS A 31 -10.96 10.71 -6.12
C HIS A 31 -11.96 9.80 -6.84
N ARG A 32 -13.04 9.38 -6.17
CA ARG A 32 -14.11 8.58 -6.79
C ARG A 32 -14.74 9.29 -8.01
N ALA A 33 -15.09 10.55 -7.87
CA ALA A 33 -15.66 11.33 -8.97
C ALA A 33 -14.70 11.46 -10.16
N PHE A 34 -13.39 11.51 -9.89
CA PHE A 34 -12.36 11.51 -10.93
C PHE A 34 -12.29 10.16 -11.65
N GLU A 35 -12.22 9.04 -10.94
CA GLU A 35 -12.17 7.70 -11.53
C GLU A 35 -13.41 7.40 -12.37
N GLU A 36 -14.61 7.66 -11.82
CA GLU A 36 -15.89 7.44 -12.52
C GLU A 36 -16.05 8.39 -13.72
N GLY A 37 -15.68 9.67 -13.55
CA GLY A 37 -15.93 10.70 -14.56
C GLY A 37 -14.87 10.78 -15.67
N LYS A 38 -13.59 10.65 -15.34
CA LYS A 38 -12.48 10.85 -16.29
C LYS A 38 -12.00 9.56 -16.92
N LEU A 39 -11.98 8.46 -16.17
CA LEU A 39 -11.53 7.17 -16.68
C LEU A 39 -12.69 6.32 -17.21
N GLY A 40 -13.93 6.76 -16.99
CA GLY A 40 -15.12 6.05 -17.44
C GLY A 40 -15.32 4.69 -16.77
N LEU A 41 -14.63 4.47 -15.65
CA LEU A 41 -14.74 3.24 -14.87
C LEU A 41 -16.11 3.18 -14.22
N LYS A 42 -16.75 2.01 -14.30
CA LYS A 42 -17.99 1.79 -13.57
C LYS A 42 -17.68 1.73 -12.07
N PRO A 43 -18.65 2.04 -11.19
CA PRO A 43 -18.42 2.03 -9.74
C PRO A 43 -17.81 0.72 -9.22
N ASP A 44 -18.22 -0.42 -9.78
CA ASP A 44 -17.76 -1.78 -9.48
C ASP A 44 -16.33 -2.10 -9.98
N GLU A 45 -15.77 -1.27 -10.85
CA GLU A 45 -14.40 -1.42 -11.36
C GLU A 45 -13.37 -0.62 -10.55
N VAL A 46 -13.83 0.31 -9.71
CA VAL A 46 -12.95 1.18 -8.91
C VAL A 46 -12.66 0.52 -7.55
N THR A 47 -11.41 0.06 -7.37
CA THR A 47 -10.91 -0.32 -6.04
C THR A 47 -10.67 0.95 -5.23
N LYS A 48 -11.63 1.31 -4.36
CA LYS A 48 -11.66 2.60 -3.63
C LYS A 48 -10.59 2.70 -2.55
N ALA A 49 -10.39 1.58 -1.86
CA ALA A 49 -9.46 1.41 -0.77
C ALA A 49 -9.33 -0.09 -0.50
N GLU A 50 -8.29 -0.46 0.22
CA GLU A 50 -8.12 -1.81 0.77
C GLU A 50 -7.96 -1.70 2.29
N PHE A 51 -8.61 -2.62 2.99
CA PHE A 51 -8.46 -2.77 4.43
C PHE A 51 -7.31 -3.73 4.74
N PHE A 52 -6.37 -3.25 5.55
CA PHE A 52 -5.28 -4.03 6.10
C PHE A 52 -5.43 -4.13 7.62
N GLY A 53 -5.37 -5.36 8.15
CA GLY A 53 -5.50 -5.59 9.58
C GLY A 53 -4.33 -5.00 10.36
N ILE A 54 -4.62 -4.36 11.50
CA ILE A 54 -3.61 -3.68 12.33
C ILE A 54 -2.43 -4.60 12.70
N ASN A 55 -2.67 -5.89 12.98
CA ASN A 55 -1.61 -6.84 13.31
C ASN A 55 -0.61 -7.04 12.16
N ARG A 56 -1.08 -7.00 10.91
CA ARG A 56 -0.21 -7.12 9.72
C ARG A 56 0.59 -5.84 9.51
N ILE A 57 -0.04 -4.68 9.71
CA ILE A 57 0.62 -3.37 9.68
C ILE A 57 1.70 -3.29 10.76
N SER A 58 1.38 -3.65 12.01
CA SER A 58 2.34 -3.67 13.13
C SER A 58 3.51 -4.60 12.87
N LYS A 59 3.27 -5.78 12.26
CA LYS A 59 4.34 -6.70 11.86
C LYS A 59 5.25 -6.09 10.80
N LEU A 60 4.70 -5.40 9.81
CA LEU A 60 5.47 -4.70 8.78
C LEU A 60 6.32 -3.57 9.39
N MET A 61 5.74 -2.77 10.29
CA MET A 61 6.44 -1.67 10.98
C MET A 61 7.45 -2.16 12.01
N GLY A 62 7.27 -3.36 12.57
CA GLY A 62 8.18 -3.97 13.53
C GLY A 62 9.49 -4.47 12.92
N ARG A 63 9.69 -4.31 11.60
CA ARG A 63 10.95 -4.68 10.94
C ARG A 63 12.08 -3.77 11.36
N LYS A 64 13.29 -4.34 11.33
CA LYS A 64 14.52 -3.61 11.64
C LYS A 64 14.66 -2.39 10.72
N ASP A 65 15.03 -1.26 11.30
CA ASP A 65 15.29 0.01 10.62
C ASP A 65 14.07 0.62 9.89
N CYS A 66 12.85 0.10 10.11
CA CYS A 66 11.63 0.65 9.55
C CYS A 66 11.22 1.94 10.30
N VAL A 67 11.09 3.03 9.56
CA VAL A 67 10.68 4.35 10.10
C VAL A 67 9.30 4.79 9.62
N GLY A 68 8.69 4.06 8.68
CA GLY A 68 7.37 4.36 8.13
C GLY A 68 6.95 3.38 7.05
N ILE A 69 5.77 3.61 6.46
CA ILE A 69 5.21 2.79 5.37
C ILE A 69 5.08 3.64 4.11
N ARG A 70 5.41 3.07 2.96
CA ARG A 70 5.05 3.57 1.63
C ARG A 70 3.96 2.70 1.04
N ILE A 71 3.00 3.35 0.38
CA ILE A 71 1.88 2.70 -0.29
C ILE A 71 2.04 2.91 -1.79
N TYR A 72 2.11 1.82 -2.54
CA TYR A 72 2.18 1.82 -4.00
C TYR A 72 0.85 1.42 -4.60
N TYR A 73 0.53 2.01 -5.76
CA TYR A 73 -0.49 1.52 -6.66
C TYR A 73 0.12 0.43 -7.54
N GLY A 74 -0.35 -0.81 -7.37
CA GLY A 74 0.00 -1.97 -8.16
C GLY A 74 -1.18 -2.45 -9.00
N LYS A 75 -0.95 -3.53 -9.75
CA LYS A 75 -2.01 -4.28 -10.44
C LYS A 75 -1.76 -5.77 -10.31
N ARG A 76 -2.84 -6.54 -10.22
CA ARG A 76 -2.80 -8.02 -10.12
C ARG A 76 -3.86 -8.60 -11.04
N TYR A 77 -3.52 -9.70 -11.71
CA TYR A 77 -4.51 -10.45 -12.47
C TYR A 77 -5.40 -11.22 -11.52
N GLU A 78 -6.70 -11.11 -11.69
CA GLU A 78 -7.70 -11.72 -10.82
C GLU A 78 -8.83 -12.35 -11.64
N ASP A 79 -9.32 -13.49 -11.18
CA ASP A 79 -10.50 -14.11 -11.77
C ASP A 79 -11.80 -13.41 -11.30
N ALA A 80 -12.95 -14.00 -11.67
CA ALA A 80 -14.26 -13.45 -11.34
C ALA A 80 -14.58 -13.45 -9.82
N ASP A 81 -13.91 -14.31 -9.06
CA ASP A 81 -14.07 -14.40 -7.60
C ASP A 81 -13.10 -13.46 -6.85
N GLY A 82 -12.19 -12.81 -7.58
CA GLY A 82 -11.18 -11.90 -7.04
C GLY A 82 -9.89 -12.61 -6.61
N ASP A 83 -9.76 -13.89 -6.91
CA ASP A 83 -8.59 -14.69 -6.59
C ASP A 83 -7.47 -14.42 -7.60
N PRO A 84 -6.20 -14.37 -7.15
CA PRO A 84 -5.07 -14.12 -8.04
C PRO A 84 -4.94 -15.21 -9.11
N THR A 85 -4.77 -14.78 -10.36
CA THR A 85 -4.68 -15.66 -11.52
C THR A 85 -3.64 -15.15 -12.53
N THR A 86 -3.60 -15.74 -13.72
CA THR A 86 -2.69 -15.38 -14.81
C THR A 86 -3.37 -14.48 -15.85
N HIS A 87 -2.56 -13.81 -16.68
CA HIS A 87 -3.05 -12.86 -17.68
C HIS A 87 -4.04 -13.43 -18.71
N ASP A 88 -4.01 -14.74 -18.94
CA ASP A 88 -4.89 -15.49 -19.83
C ASP A 88 -6.22 -15.89 -19.18
N LYS A 89 -6.34 -15.80 -17.85
CA LYS A 89 -7.47 -16.34 -17.06
C LYS A 89 -8.22 -15.31 -16.24
N GLY A 90 -7.76 -14.05 -16.23
CA GLY A 90 -8.37 -13.02 -15.41
C GLY A 90 -8.12 -11.61 -15.92
N GLU A 91 -8.66 -10.67 -15.19
CA GLU A 91 -8.57 -9.24 -15.49
C GLU A 91 -7.51 -8.58 -14.62
N LEU A 92 -6.79 -7.63 -15.20
CA LEU A 92 -5.79 -6.87 -14.47
C LEU A 92 -6.47 -5.80 -13.61
N LYS A 93 -6.61 -6.05 -12.31
CA LYS A 93 -7.27 -5.15 -11.36
C LYS A 93 -6.26 -4.28 -10.57
N PRO A 94 -6.58 -3.01 -10.26
CA PRO A 94 -5.77 -2.19 -9.37
C PRO A 94 -5.72 -2.75 -7.94
N ARG A 95 -4.53 -2.71 -7.32
CA ARG A 95 -4.29 -3.15 -5.94
C ARG A 95 -3.32 -2.23 -5.20
N LEU A 96 -3.34 -2.23 -3.88
CA LEU A 96 -2.38 -1.52 -3.04
C LEU A 96 -1.29 -2.45 -2.51
N VAL A 97 -0.07 -1.93 -2.45
CA VAL A 97 1.09 -2.62 -1.88
C VAL A 97 1.74 -1.74 -0.82
N LEU A 98 1.81 -2.24 0.41
CA LEU A 98 2.40 -1.57 1.57
C LEU A 98 3.81 -2.12 1.80
N VAL A 99 4.79 -1.22 1.90
CA VAL A 99 6.21 -1.55 2.09
C VAL A 99 6.79 -0.73 3.23
N GLY A 100 7.62 -1.36 4.07
CA GLY A 100 8.37 -0.64 5.11
C GLY A 100 9.49 0.19 4.50
N VAL A 101 9.77 1.36 5.07
CA VAL A 101 10.75 2.32 4.54
C VAL A 101 11.82 2.59 5.59
N ARG A 102 13.09 2.66 5.17
CA ARG A 102 14.23 3.04 6.01
C ARG A 102 14.42 4.56 6.07
N ALA A 103 15.18 5.05 7.04
CA ALA A 103 15.48 6.48 7.20
C ALA A 103 16.21 7.12 5.99
N ASP A 104 16.91 6.31 5.19
CA ASP A 104 17.54 6.75 3.94
C ASP A 104 16.56 6.85 2.74
N GLY A 105 15.29 6.48 2.95
CA GLY A 105 14.23 6.46 1.95
C GLY A 105 14.15 5.19 1.12
N SER A 106 15.03 4.19 1.36
CA SER A 106 14.97 2.89 0.68
C SER A 106 13.83 2.02 1.20
N ASP A 107 13.30 1.18 0.31
CA ASP A 107 12.30 0.18 0.66
C ASP A 107 12.94 -1.04 1.33
N ILE A 108 12.24 -1.62 2.29
CA ILE A 108 12.68 -2.81 3.02
C ILE A 108 12.16 -4.06 2.28
N PHE A 109 12.99 -4.58 1.39
CA PHE A 109 12.92 -5.95 0.90
C PHE A 109 14.09 -6.73 1.52
N GLU A 110 13.81 -7.85 2.19
CA GLU A 110 14.83 -8.74 2.74
C GLU A 110 15.14 -9.79 1.68
N ASP A 111 16.21 -9.58 0.92
CA ASP A 111 16.63 -10.50 -0.13
C ASP A 111 17.08 -11.84 0.51
N LYS A 112 16.15 -12.79 0.61
CA LYS A 112 16.37 -14.14 1.18
C LYS A 112 16.60 -15.19 0.10
N GLU A 113 17.05 -14.80 -1.09
CA GLU A 113 17.33 -15.68 -2.24
C GLU A 113 18.30 -16.86 -1.93
N GLY A 114 18.93 -16.92 -0.75
CA GLY A 114 19.83 -18.00 -0.33
C GLY A 114 19.33 -18.97 0.75
N LEU A 115 18.18 -18.75 1.40
CA LEU A 115 17.73 -19.54 2.56
C LEU A 115 16.35 -20.15 2.30
N LYS A 116 16.34 -21.30 1.61
CA LYS A 116 15.15 -22.08 1.23
C LYS A 116 14.26 -22.55 2.39
N ASP A 117 14.67 -22.35 3.64
CA ASP A 117 13.99 -22.89 4.83
C ASP A 117 13.30 -21.84 5.72
N LEU A 118 13.22 -20.58 5.29
CA LEU A 118 12.41 -19.58 6.00
C LEU A 118 11.21 -19.22 5.15
N MET A 119 10.10 -19.93 5.37
CA MET A 119 8.75 -19.45 5.05
C MET A 119 8.47 -18.18 5.87
N GLY A 120 9.09 -17.07 5.45
CA GLY A 120 8.84 -15.75 6.02
C GLY A 120 7.50 -15.21 5.55
N ASP A 121 6.88 -14.35 6.35
CA ASP A 121 5.58 -13.71 6.07
C ASP A 121 5.58 -12.68 4.91
N GLY A 122 6.50 -12.81 3.96
CA GLY A 122 6.69 -11.90 2.85
C GLY A 122 7.27 -10.54 3.25
N ASP A 123 7.79 -9.83 2.25
CA ASP A 123 8.44 -8.52 2.42
C ASP A 123 7.50 -7.33 2.18
N ALA A 124 6.35 -7.54 1.58
CA ALA A 124 5.34 -6.51 1.41
C ALA A 124 3.99 -7.02 1.91
N LEU A 125 3.12 -6.08 2.27
CA LEU A 125 1.73 -6.37 2.58
C LEU A 125 0.87 -5.94 1.39
N ALA A 126 0.17 -6.89 0.79
CA ALA A 126 -0.76 -6.68 -0.31
C ALA A 126 -2.03 -7.48 -0.03
N ASP A 127 -2.96 -7.48 -0.98
CA ASP A 127 -4.20 -8.27 -0.91
C ASP A 127 -5.06 -7.93 0.30
N GLY A 128 -5.15 -6.63 0.62
CA GLY A 128 -6.08 -6.16 1.63
C GLY A 128 -7.51 -6.36 1.16
N MET A 129 -8.46 -6.43 2.10
CA MET A 129 -9.87 -6.61 1.75
C MET A 129 -10.37 -5.37 0.99
N PRO A 130 -10.75 -5.48 -0.29
CA PRO A 130 -11.24 -4.31 -1.03
C PRO A 130 -12.48 -3.74 -0.34
N CYS A 131 -12.54 -2.41 -0.21
CA CYS A 131 -13.72 -1.74 0.32
C CYS A 131 -14.92 -2.03 -0.60
N PRO A 132 -16.04 -2.57 -0.05
CA PRO A 132 -17.24 -2.83 -0.85
C PRO A 132 -17.79 -1.54 -1.46
N GLN A 133 -18.71 -1.69 -2.41
CA GLN A 133 -19.31 -0.55 -3.11
C GLN A 133 -20.01 0.44 -2.16
N SER A 134 -20.46 -0.03 -0.99
CA SER A 134 -20.90 0.78 0.14
C SER A 134 -19.90 0.71 1.31
N CYS A 135 -18.91 1.60 1.27
CA CYS A 135 -18.31 2.21 2.46
C CYS A 135 -18.73 3.70 2.46
#